data_AF-A0AA94F1N6-F1
#
_entry.id   AF-A0AA94F1N6-F1
#
_cell.length_a   1.000
_cell.length_b   1.000
_cell.length_c   1.000
_cell.angle_alpha   90.00
_cell.angle_beta   90.00
_cell.angle_gamma   90.00
#
_symmetry.space_group_name_H-M   'P 1'
#
loop_
_entity.id
_entity.type
_entity.pdbx_description
1 polymer ?
#
loop_
_entity_poly.entity_id
_entity_poly.type
_entity_poly.pdbx_seq_one_letter_code
_entity_poly.pdbx_strand_id
1 'polypeptide(L)' 'MKRFFLNWNIIRFFRLALGVFLIFQAFETHQWIFLGFAIFFLFQAVFNLGCTSNTCQIQLEDKKDE' A
#
# COMPACT_ATOMS: atom_id res chain seq x y z
N MET A 1 -22.26 -14.13 1.75
CA MET A 1 -21.16 -13.58 0.93
C MET A 1 -20.74 -12.23 1.49
N LYS A 2 -20.11 -12.27 2.66
CA LYS A 2 -19.88 -11.11 3.52
C LYS A 2 -18.38 -10.94 3.71
N ARG A 3 -17.89 -9.73 3.45
CA ARG A 3 -16.70 -9.10 4.05
C ARG A 3 -15.29 -9.62 3.70
N PHE A 4 -15.12 -10.73 2.97
CA PHE A 4 -13.77 -11.16 2.58
C PHE A 4 -13.05 -10.15 1.66
N PHE A 5 -13.77 -9.46 0.78
CA PHE A 5 -13.20 -8.36 -0.04
C PHE A 5 -13.17 -7.00 0.67
N LEU A 6 -13.85 -6.84 1.81
CA LEU A 6 -13.92 -5.53 2.50
C LEU A 6 -12.70 -5.30 3.41
N ASN A 7 -12.00 -6.38 3.81
CA ASN A 7 -10.80 -6.34 4.63
C ASN A 7 -9.55 -6.86 3.88
N TRP A 8 -9.60 -6.85 2.55
CA TRP A 8 -8.43 -7.09 1.72
C TRP A 8 -7.90 -5.72 1.33
N ASN A 9 -6.85 -5.27 2.02
CA ASN A 9 -6.26 -3.92 1.96
C ASN A 9 -6.39 -3.27 0.57
N ILE A 10 -7.39 -2.42 0.35
CA ILE A 10 -7.61 -1.68 -0.92
C ILE A 10 -6.33 -0.94 -1.33
N ILE A 11 -5.60 -0.43 -0.34
CA ILE A 11 -4.27 0.19 -0.48
C ILE A 11 -3.28 -0.73 -1.21
N ARG A 12 -3.32 -2.05 -0.96
CA ARG A 12 -2.41 -3.03 -1.57
C ARG A 12 -2.68 -3.16 -3.06
N PHE A 13 -3.96 -3.20 -3.46
CA PHE A 13 -4.36 -3.19 -4.87
C PHE A 13 -4.00 -1.89 -5.56
N PHE A 14 -4.22 -0.77 -4.89
CA PHE A 14 -3.85 0.54 -5.41
C PHE A 14 -2.34 0.66 -5.66
N ARG A 15 -1.50 0.21 -4.71
CA ARG A 15 -0.03 0.19 -4.87
C ARG A 15 0.41 -0.74 -6.00
N LEU A 16 -0.21 -1.91 -6.15
CA LEU A 16 0.05 -2.83 -7.27
C LEU A 16 -0.31 -2.19 -8.61
N ALA A 17 -1.50 -1.58 -8.70
CA ALA A 17 -1.96 -0.91 -9.92
C ALA A 17 -1.03 0.24 -10.32
N LEU A 18 -0.60 1.07 -9.36
CA LEU A 18 0.38 2.13 -9.59
C LEU A 18 1.73 1.60 -10.05
N GLY A 19 2.24 0.53 -9.44
CA GLY A 19 3.49 -0.11 -9.84
C GLY A 19 3.44 -0.58 -11.30
N VAL A 20 2.38 -1.29 -11.68
CA VAL A 20 2.17 -1.77 -13.07
C VAL A 20 2.02 -0.60 -14.04
N PHE A 21 1.28 0.45 -13.67
CA PHE A 21 1.12 1.64 -14.49
C PHE A 21 2.45 2.36 -14.73
N LEU A 22 3.30 2.49 -13.70
CA LEU A 22 4.62 3.10 -13.83
C LEU A 22 5.56 2.27 -14.71
N ILE A 23 5.46 0.94 -14.69
CA ILE A 23 6.19 0.08 -15.63
C ILE A 23 5.77 0.39 -17.06
N PHE A 24 4.46 0.47 -17.33
CA PHE A 24 3.95 0.81 -18.66
C PHE A 24 4.48 2.18 -19.13
N GLN A 25 4.42 3.20 -18.26
CA GLN A 25 4.97 4.52 -18.55
C GLN A 25 6.50 4.50 -18.75
N ALA A 26 7.24 3.67 -18.02
CA ALA A 26 8.68 3.51 -18.19
C ALA A 26 9.03 2.96 -19.58
N PHE A 27 8.22 2.03 -20.11
CA PHE A 27 8.36 1.51 -21.46
C PHE A 27 8.01 2.56 -22.52
N GLU A 28 6.91 3.29 -22.38
CA GLU A 28 6.51 4.32 -23.35
C GLU A 28 7.49 5.50 -23.41
N THR A 29 7.96 5.96 -22.25
CA THR A 29 8.84 7.15 -22.16
C THR A 29 10.33 6.82 -22.24
N HIS A 30 10.70 5.53 -22.17
CA HIS A 30 12.07 5.03 -22.07
C HIS A 30 12.87 5.64 -20.89
N GLN A 31 12.18 6.19 -19.89
CA GLN A 31 12.82 6.80 -18.72
C GLN A 31 12.97 5.78 -17.60
N TRP A 32 14.22 5.46 -17.28
CA TRP A 32 14.59 4.49 -16.25
C TRP A 32 14.12 4.87 -14.83
N ILE A 33 13.91 6.16 -14.57
CA ILE A 33 13.47 6.64 -13.25
C ILE A 33 12.08 6.10 -12.87
N PHE A 34 11.17 5.96 -13.84
CA PHE A 34 9.83 5.41 -13.59
C PHE A 34 9.89 3.93 -13.22
N LEU A 35 10.84 3.18 -13.79
CA LEU A 35 11.06 1.78 -13.42
C LEU A 35 11.55 1.65 -11.98
N GLY A 36 12.43 2.56 -11.52
CA GLY A 36 12.86 2.63 -10.13
C GLY A 36 11.68 2.84 -9.16
N PHE A 37 10.81 3.80 -9.45
CA PHE A 37 9.59 4.03 -8.66
C PHE A 37 8.63 2.85 -8.71
N ALA A 38 8.45 2.22 -9.88
CA ALA A 38 7.59 1.05 -10.01
C ALA A 38 8.07 -0.11 -9.11
N ILE A 39 9.37 -0.42 -9.14
CA ILE A 39 9.96 -1.46 -8.30
C ILE A 39 9.73 -1.14 -6.82
N PHE A 40 9.89 0.11 -6.41
CA PHE A 40 9.64 0.54 -5.04
C PHE A 40 8.19 0.29 -4.60
N PHE A 41 7.19 0.72 -5.39
CA PHE A 41 5.78 0.51 -5.07
C PHE A 41 5.38 -0.98 -5.08
N LEU A 42 5.90 -1.75 -6.03
CA LEU A 42 5.67 -3.20 -6.08
C LEU A 42 6.30 -3.92 -4.89
N PHE A 43 7.53 -3.55 -4.52
CA PHE A 43 8.22 -4.07 -3.35
C PHE A 43 7.42 -3.79 -2.07
N GLN A 44 6.95 -2.56 -1.88
CA GLN A 44 6.07 -2.20 -0.76
C GLN A 44 4.76 -3.00 -0.75
N ALA A 45 4.17 -3.29 -1.91
CA ALA A 45 2.92 -4.05 -2.00
C ALA A 45 3.11 -5.55 -1.73
N VAL A 46 4.24 -6.12 -2.18
CA VAL A 46 4.59 -7.54 -1.97
C VAL A 46 4.93 -7.79 -0.51
N PHE A 47 5.89 -7.04 0.03
CA PHE A 47 6.39 -7.20 1.40
C PHE A 47 5.47 -6.54 2.43
N ASN A 48 4.40 -5.86 1.99
CA ASN A 48 3.48 -5.11 2.85
C ASN A 48 4.20 -4.12 3.78
N LEU A 49 5.35 -3.60 3.32
CA LEU A 49 6.16 -2.58 3.98
C LEU A 49 5.44 -1.23 3.82
N GLY A 50 4.29 -1.09 4.49
CA GLY A 50 3.69 0.20 4.84
C GLY A 50 3.90 0.45 6.34
N CYS A 51 3.12 1.35 6.94
CA CYS A 51 2.97 1.41 8.40
C CYS A 51 2.51 0.05 8.93
N THR A 52 3.48 -0.83 9.17
CA THR A 52 3.36 -2.02 9.98
C THR A 52 3.50 -1.54 11.40
N SER A 53 2.58 -2.00 12.24
CA SER A 53 2.36 -1.54 13.62
C SER A 53 1.39 -0.37 13.68
N ASN A 54 0.36 -0.54 14.50
CA ASN A 54 -0.56 0.48 14.97
C ASN A 54 0.18 1.58 15.78
N THR A 55 1.27 2.15 15.26
CA THR A 55 2.12 3.15 15.94
C THR A 55 1.50 4.54 15.96
N CYS A 56 0.44 4.76 15.17
CA CYS A 56 -0.44 5.93 15.28
C CYS A 56 -1.85 5.53 15.76
N GLN A 57 -1.97 4.58 16.68
CA GLN A 57 -3.19 4.49 17.48
C GLN A 57 -3.03 5.42 18.69
N ILE A 58 -3.88 6.44 18.74
CA ILE A 58 -4.09 7.21 19.97
C ILE A 58 -4.71 6.22 20.96
N GLN A 59 -4.00 5.87 22.02
CA GLN A 59 -4.55 5.08 23.11
C GLN A 59 -5.60 5.98 23.78
N LEU A 60 -6.86 5.86 23.38
CA LEU A 60 -7.96 6.35 24.19
C LEU A 60 -8.03 5.41 25.39
N GLU A 61 -7.44 5.83 26.51
CA GLU A 61 -7.68 5.19 27.80
C GLU A 61 -9.20 5.16 28.02
N ASP A 62 -9.77 3.94 28.01
CA ASP A 62 -11.13 3.69 28.42
C ASP A 62 -11.20 4.08 29.89
N LYS A 63 -11.64 5.31 30.13
CA LYS A 63 -11.70 5.93 31.44
C LYS A 63 -12.91 5.31 32.14
N LYS A 64 -12.67 4.11 32.68
CA LYS A 64 -13.58 3.32 33.52
C LYS A 64 -14.36 4.25 34.44
N ASP A 65 -15.65 4.38 34.14
CA ASP A 65 -16.65 5.04 34.97
C ASP A 65 -16.75 4.28 36.31
N GLU A 66 -16.11 4.84 37.35
CA GLU A 66 -16.44 4.63 38.76
C GLU A 66 -17.10 5.89 39.33
#